data_AF-A0A0Q6LMG0-F1
#
_entry.id   AF-A0A0Q6LMG0-F1
#
_cell.length_a   1.000
_cell.length_b   1.000
_cell.length_c   1.000
_cell.angle_alpha   90.00
_cell.angle_beta   90.00
_cell.angle_gamma   90.00
#
_symmetry.space_group_name_H-M   'P 1'
#
loop_
_entity.id
_entity.type
_entity.pdbx_description
1 polymer ?
#
loop_
_entity_poly.entity_id
_entity_poly.type
_entity_poly.pdbx_seq_one_letter_code
_entity_poly.pdbx_strand_id
1 'polypeptide(L)'
;MRYYYSDNVVDSTGRGTYYDVREAQSGGKPAVVVYDTVQFVTAEGWHTPLDGATPNHSGPNGAYDYNHGYIGQSTSADTDVAGQTIASVVAKAQDLGTNTSSTIVGVTAANLTGVMPAGAKIRSISNTESLTPVGYRLTDGFVGNNVTTLAGLVTSYPAVSNAAAVSTANTVSMGNLHGSNGCGAQVCLQERMRGSFNADGTVSLHLCDLDTVSGVFSNCSSIGTASYQSTTALDGATPIMTFSGLPAAVSIQTFTRVFVQRGGHVYLGFQDKPAVMTKQTRLNKVAFEALAASLGVTPPVIPAHPATTAGTWSVTYAGGDTGSCTALSVNAAAHVIGTCTSSGVGGSFIVSGTVDAVGGLSVGSTSSDASFTGTLGAATGSGTWSRPSASATGTWAATKQ
;
A
#
# COMPACT_ATOMS: atom_id res chain seq x y z
N MET A 1 0.52 14.14 -0.94
CA MET A 1 -0.86 13.72 -0.65
C MET A 1 -1.08 12.35 -1.25
N ARG A 2 -1.60 11.40 -0.48
CA ARG A 2 -1.91 10.05 -0.96
C ARG A 2 -3.41 9.95 -1.16
N TYR A 3 -3.85 9.57 -2.34
CA TYR A 3 -5.26 9.36 -2.62
C TYR A 3 -5.44 7.97 -3.20
N TYR A 4 -6.50 7.31 -2.76
CA TYR A 4 -6.95 6.05 -3.33
C TYR A 4 -8.23 6.36 -4.09
N TYR A 5 -8.28 5.98 -5.36
CA TYR A 5 -9.55 6.00 -6.09
C TYR A 5 -9.88 4.59 -6.56
N SER A 6 -11.09 4.16 -6.28
CA SER A 6 -11.61 2.83 -6.66
C SER A 6 -12.96 3.06 -7.25
N ASP A 7 -13.23 2.47 -8.42
CA ASP A 7 -14.58 2.45 -8.98
C ASP A 7 -15.53 1.59 -8.13
N ASN A 8 -15.00 0.80 -7.19
CA ASN A 8 -15.70 -0.23 -6.41
C ASN A 8 -16.57 -1.15 -7.30
N VAL A 9 -16.29 -1.20 -8.61
CA VAL A 9 -16.97 -2.08 -9.54
C VAL A 9 -16.29 -3.43 -9.40
N VAL A 10 -17.04 -4.40 -8.91
CA VAL A 10 -16.57 -5.77 -8.86
C VAL A 10 -16.61 -6.38 -10.26
N ASP A 11 -15.50 -6.96 -10.69
CA ASP A 11 -15.43 -7.72 -11.94
C ASP A 11 -16.26 -9.02 -11.87
N SER A 12 -16.28 -9.78 -12.96
CA SER A 12 -17.00 -11.06 -13.04
C SER A 12 -16.48 -12.12 -12.05
N THR A 13 -15.33 -11.89 -11.41
CA THR A 13 -14.75 -12.73 -10.37
C THR A 13 -15.01 -12.21 -8.95
N GLY A 14 -15.78 -11.13 -8.83
CA GLY A 14 -16.12 -10.48 -7.56
C GLY A 14 -15.01 -9.58 -7.01
N ARG A 15 -14.02 -9.20 -7.82
CA ARG A 15 -12.89 -8.37 -7.41
C ARG A 15 -13.15 -6.90 -7.72
N GLY A 16 -13.09 -6.04 -6.71
CA GLY A 16 -13.14 -4.59 -6.87
C GLY A 16 -11.80 -4.05 -7.37
N THR A 17 -11.85 -3.10 -8.29
CA THR A 17 -10.66 -2.46 -8.86
C THR A 17 -10.35 -1.15 -8.15
N TYR A 18 -9.09 -0.91 -7.81
CA TYR A 18 -8.64 0.35 -7.23
C TYR A 18 -7.28 0.78 -7.75
N TYR A 19 -7.05 2.08 -7.74
CA TYR A 19 -5.82 2.73 -8.18
C TYR A 19 -5.25 3.51 -7.00
N ASP A 20 -3.96 3.33 -6.73
CA ASP A 20 -3.22 4.06 -5.71
C ASP A 20 -2.35 5.10 -6.42
N VAL A 21 -2.72 6.39 -6.28
CA VAL A 21 -1.94 7.49 -6.84
C VAL A 21 -1.38 8.31 -5.68
N ARG A 22 -0.05 8.45 -5.68
CA ARG A 22 0.67 9.27 -4.72
C ARG A 22 1.17 10.53 -5.41
N GLU A 23 0.61 11.67 -5.03
CA GLU A 23 1.03 12.96 -5.55
C GLU A 23 1.90 13.69 -4.54
N ALA A 24 2.96 14.34 -4.99
CA ALA A 24 3.74 15.26 -4.18
C ALA A 24 3.75 16.63 -4.85
N GLN A 25 3.75 17.70 -4.06
CA GLN A 25 3.94 19.03 -4.63
C GLN A 25 5.45 19.30 -4.75
N SER A 26 5.92 19.62 -5.95
CA SER A 26 7.27 20.10 -6.20
C SER A 26 7.18 21.48 -6.86
N GLY A 27 7.74 22.51 -6.21
CA GLY A 27 7.67 23.89 -6.69
C GLY A 27 6.24 24.48 -6.74
N GLY A 28 5.34 24.05 -5.85
CA GLY A 28 3.96 24.55 -5.77
C GLY A 28 3.01 24.02 -6.86
N LYS A 29 3.44 23.06 -7.68
CA LYS A 29 2.60 22.36 -8.65
C LYS A 29 2.38 20.91 -8.21
N PRO A 30 1.20 20.31 -8.46
CA PRO A 30 1.05 18.87 -8.37
C PRO A 30 2.04 18.24 -9.34
N ALA A 31 3.02 17.53 -8.80
CA ALA A 31 3.84 16.65 -9.58
C ALA A 31 3.35 15.24 -9.23
N VAL A 32 2.87 14.50 -10.24
CA VAL A 32 2.78 13.04 -10.13
C VAL A 32 4.22 12.59 -10.09
N VAL A 33 4.80 12.58 -8.89
CA VAL A 33 6.16 12.13 -8.77
C VAL A 33 6.16 10.65 -8.53
N VAL A 34 6.34 9.93 -9.64
CA VAL A 34 6.87 8.59 -9.67
C VAL A 34 8.35 8.66 -9.22
N TYR A 35 8.61 9.08 -7.98
CA TYR A 35 9.97 9.06 -7.43
C TYR A 35 10.34 7.62 -7.15
N ASP A 36 11.54 7.20 -7.61
CA ASP A 36 12.27 6.04 -7.10
C ASP A 36 11.39 4.86 -6.68
N THR A 37 10.43 4.57 -7.53
CA THR A 37 9.47 3.53 -7.22
C THR A 37 10.20 2.23 -7.44
N VAL A 38 10.25 1.42 -6.39
CA VAL A 38 10.65 0.02 -6.48
C VAL A 38 9.98 -0.56 -7.71
N GLN A 39 10.74 -1.16 -8.60
CA GLN A 39 10.18 -1.98 -9.67
C GLN A 39 10.10 -3.40 -9.17
N PHE A 40 8.97 -4.07 -9.41
CA PHE A 40 8.75 -5.46 -9.03
C PHE A 40 8.66 -6.33 -10.29
N VAL A 41 9.20 -7.54 -10.22
CA VAL A 41 9.09 -8.52 -11.31
C VAL A 41 7.91 -9.47 -11.07
N THR A 42 7.05 -9.59 -12.08
CA THR A 42 5.91 -10.49 -12.14
C THR A 42 6.01 -11.46 -13.30
N ALA A 43 5.01 -12.32 -13.47
CA ALA A 43 4.89 -13.18 -14.65
C ALA A 43 4.79 -12.37 -15.97
N GLU A 44 4.23 -11.15 -15.93
CA GLU A 44 4.09 -10.26 -17.08
C GLU A 44 5.32 -9.37 -17.34
N GLY A 45 6.28 -9.34 -16.41
CA GLY A 45 7.53 -8.59 -16.52
C GLY A 45 7.78 -7.62 -15.37
N TRP A 46 8.53 -6.55 -15.63
CA TRP A 46 8.85 -5.54 -14.63
C TRP A 46 7.80 -4.44 -14.58
N HIS A 47 7.21 -4.25 -13.41
CA HIS A 47 6.15 -3.27 -13.19
C HIS A 47 6.53 -2.24 -12.14
N THR A 48 5.99 -1.04 -12.32
CA THR A 48 6.06 0.01 -11.32
C THR A 48 4.76 -0.03 -10.51
N PRO A 49 4.83 -0.22 -9.19
CA PRO A 49 3.67 -0.45 -8.31
C PRO A 49 2.63 0.68 -8.32
N LEU A 50 3.01 1.88 -8.76
CA LEU A 50 2.22 3.10 -8.61
C LEU A 50 2.24 3.91 -9.92
N ASP A 51 2.02 3.27 -11.05
CA ASP A 51 1.99 3.93 -12.36
C ASP A 51 0.68 4.68 -12.64
N GLY A 52 -0.33 4.56 -11.76
CA GLY A 52 -1.66 5.17 -11.91
C GLY A 52 -2.47 4.64 -13.09
N ALA A 53 -1.88 3.81 -13.94
CA ALA A 53 -2.49 3.24 -15.13
C ALA A 53 -2.94 1.80 -14.88
N THR A 54 -2.27 1.08 -13.98
CA THR A 54 -2.57 -0.31 -13.68
C THR A 54 -3.48 -0.44 -12.46
N PRO A 55 -4.64 -1.10 -12.60
CA PRO A 55 -5.51 -1.39 -11.48
C PRO A 55 -4.92 -2.42 -10.51
N ASN A 56 -5.06 -2.16 -9.22
CA ASN A 56 -4.98 -3.16 -8.16
C ASN A 56 -6.35 -3.81 -7.95
N HIS A 57 -6.36 -5.04 -7.46
CA HIS A 57 -7.60 -5.79 -7.27
C HIS A 57 -7.77 -6.16 -5.79
N SER A 58 -8.93 -5.87 -5.23
CA SER A 58 -9.38 -6.44 -3.96
C SER A 58 -10.41 -7.51 -4.27
N GLY A 59 -10.10 -8.76 -3.97
CA GLY A 59 -10.96 -9.91 -4.21
C GLY A 59 -11.88 -10.33 -3.07
N PRO A 60 -12.79 -11.26 -3.37
CA PRO A 60 -13.67 -11.86 -2.37
C PRO A 60 -12.85 -12.54 -1.27
N ASN A 61 -13.37 -12.55 -0.05
CA ASN A 61 -12.68 -13.07 1.16
C ASN A 61 -11.38 -12.34 1.51
N GLY A 62 -11.26 -11.07 1.09
CA GLY A 62 -10.16 -10.19 1.42
C GLY A 62 -8.84 -10.55 0.74
N ALA A 63 -8.82 -11.45 -0.25
CA ALA A 63 -7.69 -11.59 -1.15
C ALA A 63 -7.40 -10.22 -1.80
N TYR A 64 -6.15 -9.87 -2.00
CA TYR A 64 -5.80 -8.68 -2.77
C TYR A 64 -4.56 -8.95 -3.61
N ASP A 65 -4.55 -8.35 -4.80
CA ASP A 65 -3.37 -8.24 -5.64
C ASP A 65 -2.97 -6.77 -5.62
N TYR A 66 -1.88 -6.48 -4.91
CA TYR A 66 -1.30 -5.16 -4.85
C TYR A 66 -0.07 -5.14 -5.74
N ASN A 67 0.15 -4.04 -6.45
CA ASN A 67 1.43 -3.68 -7.05
C ASN A 67 2.01 -4.69 -8.05
N HIS A 68 1.15 -5.34 -8.85
CA HIS A 68 1.56 -6.39 -9.78
C HIS A 68 2.31 -7.51 -9.04
N GLY A 69 1.58 -8.48 -8.48
CA GLY A 69 2.18 -9.73 -8.01
C GLY A 69 2.49 -9.82 -6.53
N TYR A 70 2.24 -8.77 -5.71
CA TYR A 70 2.02 -9.02 -4.28
C TYR A 70 0.63 -9.62 -4.11
N ILE A 71 0.59 -10.92 -3.88
CA ILE A 71 -0.66 -11.61 -3.62
C ILE A 71 -0.79 -11.74 -2.10
N GLY A 72 -1.76 -11.04 -1.54
CA GLY A 72 -2.07 -11.08 -0.12
C GLY A 72 -3.47 -11.58 0.17
N GLN A 73 -3.68 -11.95 1.43
CA GLN A 73 -4.97 -12.27 1.97
C GLN A 73 -5.21 -11.45 3.23
N SER A 74 -6.22 -10.60 3.16
CA SER A 74 -6.85 -9.95 4.30
C SER A 74 -7.89 -10.89 4.88
N THR A 75 -7.74 -11.26 6.13
CA THR A 75 -8.80 -11.92 6.89
C THR A 75 -9.35 -10.91 7.87
N SER A 76 -10.68 -10.82 7.96
CA SER A 76 -11.34 -10.00 8.96
C SER A 76 -12.32 -10.84 9.78
N ALA A 77 -12.27 -10.71 11.09
CA ALA A 77 -13.20 -11.36 12.00
C ALA A 77 -13.82 -10.33 12.94
N ASP A 78 -15.15 -10.32 13.01
CA ASP A 78 -15.88 -9.51 13.98
C ASP A 78 -16.09 -10.35 15.25
N THR A 79 -15.60 -9.85 16.38
CA THR A 79 -15.83 -10.44 17.70
C THR A 79 -16.80 -9.57 18.47
N ASP A 80 -17.85 -10.19 19.02
CA ASP A 80 -18.77 -9.51 19.93
C ASP A 80 -18.05 -9.16 21.23
N VAL A 81 -18.16 -7.89 21.63
CA VAL A 81 -17.59 -7.38 22.87
C VAL A 81 -18.63 -6.75 23.79
N ALA A 82 -19.91 -6.92 23.50
CA ALA A 82 -20.99 -6.48 24.39
C ALA A 82 -20.80 -7.05 25.81
N GLY A 83 -21.01 -6.19 26.81
CA GLY A 83 -20.82 -6.53 28.23
C GLY A 83 -19.37 -6.56 28.71
N GLN A 84 -18.37 -6.53 27.82
CA GLN A 84 -16.96 -6.39 28.23
C GLN A 84 -16.68 -4.96 28.72
N THR A 85 -15.72 -4.78 29.63
CA THR A 85 -15.35 -3.43 30.09
C THR A 85 -14.74 -2.63 28.95
N ILE A 86 -15.04 -1.33 28.88
CA ILE A 86 -14.47 -0.44 27.86
C ILE A 86 -12.92 -0.48 27.93
N ALA A 87 -12.37 -0.49 29.14
CA ALA A 87 -10.95 -0.67 29.40
C ALA A 87 -10.36 -1.92 28.73
N SER A 88 -11.00 -3.10 28.88
CA SER A 88 -10.51 -4.34 28.28
C SER A 88 -10.52 -4.32 26.75
N VAL A 89 -11.51 -3.67 26.15
CA VAL A 89 -11.62 -3.58 24.69
C VAL A 89 -10.60 -2.61 24.12
N VAL A 90 -10.34 -1.49 24.79
CA VAL A 90 -9.25 -0.58 24.42
C VAL A 90 -7.89 -1.25 24.59
N ALA A 91 -7.66 -2.00 25.67
CA ALA A 91 -6.42 -2.75 25.86
C ALA A 91 -6.17 -3.74 24.71
N LYS A 92 -7.20 -4.47 24.23
CA LYS A 92 -7.10 -5.35 23.05
C LYS A 92 -6.73 -4.59 21.77
N ALA A 93 -7.24 -3.37 21.59
CA ALA A 93 -6.93 -2.53 20.44
C ALA A 93 -5.51 -1.91 20.50
N GLN A 94 -4.92 -1.86 21.70
CA GLN A 94 -3.59 -1.33 21.97
C GLN A 94 -2.50 -2.41 22.09
N ASP A 95 -2.90 -3.67 22.25
CA ASP A 95 -1.98 -4.80 22.44
C ASP A 95 -1.09 -5.00 21.20
N LEU A 96 0.21 -4.73 21.35
CA LEU A 96 1.22 -4.89 20.30
C LEU A 96 1.68 -6.35 20.10
N GLY A 97 1.31 -7.26 21.01
CA GLY A 97 1.46 -8.71 20.78
C GLY A 97 0.44 -9.22 19.78
N THR A 98 -0.73 -8.57 19.71
CA THR A 98 -1.82 -8.91 18.79
C THR A 98 -1.82 -8.01 17.55
N ASN A 99 -1.55 -6.71 17.68
CA ASN A 99 -1.62 -5.72 16.61
C ASN A 99 -0.22 -5.27 16.17
N THR A 100 -0.04 -4.95 14.90
CA THR A 100 1.21 -4.36 14.39
C THR A 100 1.37 -2.90 14.81
N SER A 101 0.27 -2.24 15.16
CA SER A 101 0.26 -0.90 15.74
C SER A 101 -0.95 -0.73 16.64
N SER A 102 -0.82 0.16 17.64
CA SER A 102 -1.98 0.58 18.42
C SER A 102 -2.95 1.35 17.53
N THR A 103 -4.20 0.90 17.45
CA THR A 103 -5.25 1.59 16.68
C THR A 103 -5.94 2.70 17.49
N ILE A 104 -5.73 2.72 18.81
CA ILE A 104 -6.24 3.75 19.72
C ILE A 104 -5.05 4.35 20.46
N VAL A 105 -4.52 5.45 19.93
CA VAL A 105 -3.33 6.12 20.45
C VAL A 105 -3.73 7.18 21.48
N GLY A 106 -2.95 7.33 22.55
CA GLY A 106 -3.13 8.40 23.55
C GLY A 106 -4.26 8.18 24.56
N VAL A 107 -4.92 7.02 24.53
CA VAL A 107 -5.95 6.66 25.52
C VAL A 107 -5.34 5.73 26.56
N THR A 108 -5.47 6.04 27.85
CA THR A 108 -5.02 5.13 28.92
C THR A 108 -6.16 4.20 29.31
N ALA A 109 -6.09 2.93 28.90
CA ALA A 109 -7.17 1.95 29.12
C ALA A 109 -7.60 1.83 30.59
N ALA A 110 -6.66 1.92 31.53
CA ALA A 110 -6.90 1.77 32.97
C ALA A 110 -7.86 2.82 33.56
N ASN A 111 -8.03 3.98 32.90
CA ASN A 111 -8.88 5.06 33.40
C ASN A 111 -10.32 5.00 32.83
N LEU A 112 -10.61 4.06 31.93
CA LEU A 112 -11.91 3.95 31.29
C LEU A 112 -12.89 3.17 32.16
N THR A 113 -14.05 3.76 32.43
CA THR A 113 -15.14 3.13 33.19
C THR A 113 -16.30 2.73 32.28
N GLY A 114 -17.08 1.74 32.70
CA GLY A 114 -18.27 1.27 32.00
C GLY A 114 -18.05 -0.01 31.19
N VAL A 115 -19.13 -0.48 30.56
CA VAL A 115 -19.16 -1.68 29.72
C VAL A 115 -19.61 -1.34 28.30
N MET A 116 -19.16 -2.14 27.35
CA MET A 116 -19.58 -2.04 25.96
C MET A 116 -21.07 -2.40 25.82
N PRO A 117 -21.87 -1.59 25.09
CA PRO A 117 -23.30 -1.83 24.92
C PRO A 117 -23.58 -3.00 23.95
N ALA A 118 -24.83 -3.43 23.89
CA ALA A 118 -25.28 -4.44 22.94
C ALA A 118 -24.97 -4.00 21.49
N GLY A 119 -24.46 -4.94 20.68
CA GLY A 119 -24.06 -4.66 19.29
C GLY A 119 -22.64 -4.07 19.14
N ALA A 120 -21.92 -3.83 20.24
CA ALA A 120 -20.51 -3.48 20.20
C ALA A 120 -19.65 -4.64 19.69
N LYS A 121 -18.81 -4.37 18.69
CA LYS A 121 -17.91 -5.37 18.09
C LYS A 121 -16.51 -4.79 17.90
N ILE A 122 -15.51 -5.66 17.99
CA ILE A 122 -14.19 -5.40 17.45
C ILE A 122 -14.02 -6.17 16.16
N ARG A 123 -13.42 -5.53 15.15
CA ARG A 123 -12.98 -6.17 13.92
C ARG A 123 -11.48 -6.37 13.97
N SER A 124 -11.04 -7.62 14.03
CA SER A 124 -9.64 -7.97 13.84
C SER A 124 -9.37 -8.16 12.36
N ILE A 125 -8.38 -7.46 11.82
CA ILE A 125 -7.93 -7.55 10.43
C ILE A 125 -6.51 -8.09 10.46
N SER A 126 -6.23 -9.14 9.71
CA SER A 126 -4.90 -9.70 9.52
C SER A 126 -4.60 -9.79 8.04
N ASN A 127 -3.54 -9.12 7.61
CA ASN A 127 -3.06 -9.18 6.23
C ASN A 127 -1.85 -10.11 6.17
N THR A 128 -1.92 -11.15 5.36
CA THR A 128 -0.82 -12.09 5.12
C THR A 128 -0.42 -12.04 3.66
N GLU A 129 0.86 -11.86 3.37
CA GLU A 129 1.36 -12.00 1.99
C GLU A 129 1.61 -13.47 1.68
N SER A 130 0.96 -13.96 0.62
CA SER A 130 1.13 -15.30 0.08
C SER A 130 2.19 -15.37 -1.01
N LEU A 131 2.46 -14.25 -1.68
CA LEU A 131 3.54 -14.09 -2.65
C LEU A 131 4.19 -12.72 -2.46
N THR A 132 5.51 -12.70 -2.31
CA THR A 132 6.32 -11.48 -2.26
C THR A 132 7.22 -11.45 -3.50
N PRO A 133 6.94 -10.60 -4.50
CA PRO A 133 7.74 -10.51 -5.70
C PRO A 133 9.12 -9.93 -5.39
N VAL A 134 10.08 -10.18 -6.29
CA VAL A 134 11.40 -9.55 -6.20
C VAL A 134 11.28 -8.11 -6.67
N GLY A 135 11.75 -7.17 -5.84
CA GLY A 135 11.78 -5.75 -6.14
C GLY A 135 13.20 -5.19 -6.20
N TYR A 136 13.42 -4.10 -6.92
CA TYR A 136 14.62 -3.26 -6.75
C TYR A 136 14.33 -1.80 -7.04
N ARG A 137 15.13 -0.89 -6.48
CA ARG A 137 15.06 0.55 -6.75
C ARG A 137 16.21 0.95 -7.66
N LEU A 138 15.93 1.79 -8.65
CA LEU A 138 17.00 2.31 -9.51
C LEU A 138 17.92 3.26 -8.73
N THR A 139 17.42 4.01 -7.74
CA THR A 139 18.27 4.93 -6.96
C THR A 139 19.09 4.25 -5.88
N ASP A 140 18.71 3.03 -5.45
CA ASP A 140 19.59 2.19 -4.62
C ASP A 140 20.87 1.81 -5.37
N GLY A 141 20.85 1.95 -6.71
CA GLY A 141 21.98 1.73 -7.59
C GLY A 141 22.24 0.26 -7.91
N PHE A 142 23.32 0.04 -8.64
CA PHE A 142 23.83 -1.27 -8.98
C PHE A 142 25.19 -1.52 -8.33
N VAL A 143 25.59 -2.78 -8.29
CA VAL A 143 26.80 -3.23 -7.61
C VAL A 143 28.04 -2.87 -8.42
N GLY A 144 28.48 -1.61 -8.36
CA GLY A 144 29.67 -1.15 -9.08
C GLY A 144 29.52 -1.16 -10.61
N ASN A 145 30.23 -0.25 -11.30
CA ASN A 145 30.08 -0.06 -12.74
C ASN A 145 30.50 -1.27 -13.59
N ASN A 146 31.35 -2.14 -13.05
CA ASN A 146 31.93 -3.26 -13.80
C ASN A 146 31.20 -4.60 -13.60
N VAL A 147 30.20 -4.66 -12.71
CA VAL A 147 29.46 -5.91 -12.43
C VAL A 147 28.20 -5.95 -13.28
N THR A 148 28.30 -6.65 -14.40
CA THR A 148 27.23 -6.73 -15.41
C THR A 148 26.45 -8.05 -15.35
N THR A 149 26.96 -9.05 -14.63
CA THR A 149 26.36 -10.39 -14.50
C THR A 149 26.45 -10.92 -13.07
N LEU A 150 25.55 -11.84 -12.69
CA LEU A 150 25.61 -12.51 -11.38
C LEU A 150 26.88 -13.34 -11.19
N ALA A 151 27.42 -13.93 -12.27
CA ALA A 151 28.72 -14.59 -12.22
C ALA A 151 29.86 -13.58 -11.99
N GLY A 152 29.79 -12.42 -12.65
CA GLY A 152 30.69 -11.29 -12.42
C GLY A 152 30.63 -10.75 -10.99
N LEU A 153 29.47 -10.81 -10.35
CA LEU A 153 29.31 -10.44 -8.94
C LEU A 153 30.13 -11.36 -8.04
N VAL A 154 30.02 -12.68 -8.24
CA VAL A 154 30.78 -13.69 -7.47
C VAL A 154 32.29 -13.49 -7.64
N THR A 155 32.76 -13.25 -8.86
CA THR A 155 34.20 -13.06 -9.12
C THR A 155 34.72 -11.71 -8.62
N SER A 156 33.88 -10.67 -8.58
CA SER A 156 34.28 -9.33 -8.11
C SER A 156 34.38 -9.22 -6.59
N TYR A 157 33.68 -10.09 -5.86
CA TYR A 157 33.66 -10.09 -4.39
C TYR A 157 34.01 -11.47 -3.82
N PRO A 158 35.24 -11.96 -4.04
CA PRO A 158 35.66 -13.27 -3.59
C PRO A 158 35.72 -13.35 -2.07
N ALA A 159 35.59 -14.58 -1.55
CA ALA A 159 35.66 -14.93 -0.14
C ALA A 159 36.78 -14.20 0.61
N VAL A 160 36.43 -13.53 1.70
CA VAL A 160 37.39 -12.91 2.60
C VAL A 160 37.66 -13.85 3.77
N SER A 161 38.91 -14.31 3.92
CA SER A 161 39.30 -15.28 4.96
C SER A 161 39.44 -14.68 6.36
N ASN A 162 39.48 -13.35 6.49
CA ASN A 162 39.61 -12.64 7.76
C ASN A 162 38.69 -11.41 7.79
N ALA A 163 37.88 -11.27 8.85
CA ALA A 163 36.96 -10.15 9.02
C ALA A 163 37.66 -8.78 9.03
N ALA A 164 38.94 -8.71 9.44
CA ALA A 164 39.75 -7.47 9.39
C ALA A 164 40.04 -6.98 7.96
N ALA A 165 39.91 -7.85 6.95
CA ALA A 165 40.11 -7.49 5.54
C ALA A 165 38.81 -7.07 4.84
N VAL A 166 37.66 -7.09 5.52
CA VAL A 166 36.37 -6.69 4.92
C VAL A 166 36.42 -5.22 4.52
N SER A 167 36.14 -4.94 3.25
CA SER A 167 36.20 -3.61 2.63
C SER A 167 35.19 -3.44 1.50
N THR A 168 34.96 -2.22 1.03
CA THR A 168 34.05 -1.95 -0.10
C THR A 168 34.47 -2.66 -1.38
N ALA A 169 35.77 -2.92 -1.51
CA ALA A 169 36.39 -3.51 -2.69
C ALA A 169 36.22 -5.04 -2.79
N ASN A 170 36.05 -5.74 -1.66
CA ASN A 170 36.02 -7.21 -1.62
C ASN A 170 34.77 -7.82 -0.99
N THR A 171 33.81 -6.98 -0.56
CA THR A 171 32.49 -7.45 -0.15
C THR A 171 31.39 -6.66 -0.87
N VAL A 172 30.17 -7.19 -0.89
CA VAL A 172 28.97 -6.50 -1.40
C VAL A 172 28.03 -6.16 -0.24
N SER A 173 27.24 -5.09 -0.39
CA SER A 173 26.26 -4.71 0.62
C SER A 173 25.10 -5.69 0.60
N MET A 174 24.76 -6.23 1.77
CA MET A 174 23.60 -7.10 1.94
C MET A 174 22.41 -6.37 2.60
N GLY A 175 22.59 -5.10 2.95
CA GLY A 175 21.58 -4.27 3.63
C GLY A 175 21.96 -3.94 5.06
N ASN A 176 21.18 -3.03 5.66
CA ASN A 176 21.34 -2.64 7.05
C ASN A 176 20.47 -3.57 7.93
N LEU A 177 20.97 -3.96 9.10
CA LEU A 177 20.23 -4.78 10.06
C LEU A 177 19.40 -3.91 11.02
N HIS A 178 19.92 -2.76 11.44
CA HIS A 178 19.23 -1.83 12.33
C HIS A 178 18.90 -0.51 11.64
N GLY A 179 17.60 -0.18 11.60
CA GLY A 179 17.12 1.16 11.30
C GLY A 179 17.35 2.08 12.49
N SER A 180 17.89 3.27 12.23
CA SER A 180 18.35 4.29 13.18
C SER A 180 17.25 4.95 14.04
N ASN A 181 16.19 4.24 14.45
CA ASN A 181 15.04 4.88 15.10
C ASN A 181 15.17 5.05 16.63
N GLY A 182 16.33 4.76 17.23
CA GLY A 182 16.51 4.79 18.69
C GLY A 182 17.58 5.76 19.24
N CYS A 183 18.34 6.43 18.38
CA CYS A 183 19.49 7.20 18.81
C CYS A 183 19.27 8.66 18.37
N GLY A 184 19.27 9.59 19.33
CA GLY A 184 19.07 11.02 19.07
C GLY A 184 20.20 11.68 18.26
N ALA A 185 20.61 12.89 18.61
CA ALA A 185 21.59 13.69 17.86
C ALA A 185 23.06 13.19 17.87
N GLN A 186 23.33 11.93 18.20
CA GLN A 186 24.68 11.34 18.24
C GLN A 186 24.93 10.42 17.03
N VAL A 187 26.17 10.41 16.54
CA VAL A 187 26.64 9.59 15.41
C VAL A 187 26.22 8.13 15.61
N CYS A 188 25.25 7.68 14.82
CA CYS A 188 24.76 6.31 14.89
C CYS A 188 25.61 5.43 13.99
N LEU A 189 26.34 4.49 14.59
CA LEU A 189 26.83 3.33 13.88
C LEU A 189 25.59 2.51 13.49
N GLN A 190 25.25 2.48 12.20
CA GLN A 190 24.27 1.53 11.69
C GLN A 190 24.99 0.21 11.48
N GLU A 191 24.41 -0.91 11.91
CA GLU A 191 25.02 -2.19 11.58
C GLU A 191 24.65 -2.56 10.12
N ARG A 192 25.67 -2.73 9.27
CA ARG A 192 25.54 -3.11 7.87
C ARG A 192 26.06 -4.53 7.66
N MET A 193 25.22 -5.36 7.05
CA MET A 193 25.61 -6.68 6.61
C MET A 193 26.35 -6.60 5.27
N ARG A 194 27.43 -7.36 5.15
CA ARG A 194 28.31 -7.44 3.97
C ARG A 194 28.51 -8.91 3.60
N GLY A 195 28.63 -9.21 2.31
CA GLY A 195 28.82 -10.56 1.80
C GLY A 195 30.07 -10.70 0.93
N SER A 196 30.77 -11.83 1.02
CA SER A 196 31.80 -12.26 0.06
C SER A 196 31.52 -13.69 -0.39
N PHE A 197 31.70 -13.98 -1.67
CA PHE A 197 31.27 -15.23 -2.29
C PHE A 197 32.40 -16.27 -2.31
N ASN A 198 32.08 -17.47 -1.83
CA ASN A 198 32.93 -18.64 -1.89
C ASN A 198 32.68 -19.40 -3.20
N ALA A 199 33.70 -20.10 -3.70
CA ALA A 199 33.61 -20.85 -4.96
C ALA A 199 32.69 -22.08 -4.89
N ASP A 200 32.29 -22.49 -3.68
CA ASP A 200 31.44 -23.65 -3.40
C ASP A 200 29.92 -23.33 -3.42
N GLY A 201 29.53 -22.13 -3.83
CA GLY A 201 28.13 -21.70 -3.82
C GLY A 201 27.64 -21.15 -2.48
N THR A 202 28.56 -20.84 -1.56
CA THR A 202 28.23 -20.17 -0.29
C THR A 202 28.67 -18.71 -0.27
N VAL A 203 28.05 -17.90 0.60
CA VAL A 203 28.44 -16.52 0.88
C VAL A 203 28.82 -16.41 2.35
N SER A 204 30.01 -15.87 2.62
CA SER A 204 30.44 -15.50 3.97
C SER A 204 29.84 -14.14 4.31
N LEU A 205 29.17 -14.06 5.46
CA LEU A 205 28.46 -12.87 5.91
C LEU A 205 29.21 -12.22 7.07
N HIS A 206 29.29 -10.90 7.02
CA HIS A 206 29.94 -10.07 8.01
C HIS A 206 29.01 -8.95 8.44
N LEU A 207 29.04 -8.60 9.72
CA LEU A 207 28.36 -7.44 10.28
C LEU A 207 29.40 -6.39 10.60
N CYS A 208 29.20 -5.17 10.11
CA CYS A 208 30.12 -4.05 10.28
C CYS A 208 29.39 -2.84 10.83
N ASP A 209 30.09 -2.02 11.59
CA ASP A 209 29.64 -0.69 11.98
C ASP A 209 29.74 0.25 10.78
N LEU A 210 28.64 0.86 10.36
CA LEU A 210 28.59 1.88 9.31
C LEU A 210 28.50 3.26 9.95
N ASP A 211 29.50 4.10 9.70
CA ASP A 211 29.38 5.53 9.88
C ASP A 211 28.48 6.10 8.77
N THR A 212 27.26 6.48 9.14
CA THR A 212 26.25 6.99 8.20
C THR A 212 26.61 8.34 7.58
N VAL A 213 27.57 9.08 8.15
CA VAL A 213 28.00 10.38 7.61
C VAL A 213 29.06 10.18 6.54
N SER A 214 30.09 9.38 6.83
CA SER A 214 31.20 9.15 5.89
C SER A 214 30.95 8.00 4.91
N GLY A 215 30.00 7.11 5.22
CA GLY A 215 29.76 5.86 4.49
C GLY A 215 30.83 4.79 4.73
N VAL A 216 31.83 5.08 5.57
CA VAL A 216 32.89 4.15 5.95
C VAL A 216 32.32 3.10 6.90
N PHE A 217 32.82 1.88 6.79
CA PHE A 217 32.54 0.85 7.77
C PHE A 217 33.79 0.35 8.47
N SER A 218 33.60 -0.11 9.70
CA SER A 218 34.64 -0.55 10.61
C SER A 218 34.15 -1.72 11.48
N ASN A 219 35.02 -2.26 12.34
CA ASN A 219 34.68 -3.29 13.34
C ASN A 219 33.91 -4.50 12.79
N CYS A 220 34.27 -4.97 11.59
CA CYS A 220 33.57 -6.08 10.97
C CYS A 220 33.83 -7.40 11.71
N SER A 221 32.76 -8.15 12.00
CA SER A 221 32.82 -9.53 12.52
C SER A 221 32.07 -10.49 11.62
N SER A 222 32.55 -11.74 11.47
CA SER A 222 31.77 -12.76 10.75
C SER A 222 30.54 -13.17 11.55
N ILE A 223 29.40 -13.29 10.89
CA ILE A 223 28.11 -13.71 11.49
C ILE A 223 27.61 -15.06 10.96
N GLY A 224 28.40 -15.72 10.10
CA GLY A 224 28.11 -17.04 9.54
C GLY A 224 28.19 -17.07 8.02
N THR A 225 27.69 -18.17 7.46
CA THR A 225 27.61 -18.41 6.01
C THR A 225 26.17 -18.67 5.60
N ALA A 226 25.85 -18.38 4.35
CA ALA A 226 24.59 -18.77 3.71
C ALA A 226 24.89 -19.41 2.35
N SER A 227 23.94 -20.13 1.77
CA SER A 227 24.03 -20.59 0.39
C SER A 227 23.44 -19.54 -0.54
N TYR A 228 23.98 -19.40 -1.74
CA TYR A 228 23.38 -18.59 -2.80
C TYR A 228 23.08 -19.43 -4.03
N GLN A 229 22.05 -19.03 -4.78
CA GLN A 229 21.70 -19.66 -6.04
C GLN A 229 21.29 -18.59 -7.05
N SER A 230 21.76 -18.74 -8.29
CA SER A 230 21.21 -18.00 -9.42
C SER A 230 20.01 -18.75 -9.97
N THR A 231 18.87 -18.07 -10.03
CA THR A 231 17.62 -18.58 -10.59
C THR A 231 17.01 -17.53 -11.53
N THR A 232 15.87 -17.87 -12.12
CA THR A 232 15.09 -16.95 -12.95
C THR A 232 13.93 -16.39 -12.12
N ALA A 233 13.66 -15.10 -12.28
CA ALA A 233 12.53 -14.42 -11.68
C ALA A 233 11.18 -14.90 -12.26
N LEU A 234 10.08 -14.35 -11.75
CA LEU A 234 8.72 -14.78 -12.08
C LEU A 234 8.36 -14.54 -13.57
N ASP A 235 9.04 -13.60 -14.23
CA ASP A 235 8.88 -13.30 -15.66
C ASP A 235 9.45 -14.40 -16.57
N GLY A 236 10.12 -15.41 -16.01
CA GLY A 236 10.75 -16.50 -16.75
C GLY A 236 11.99 -16.09 -17.55
N ALA A 237 12.48 -14.86 -17.40
CA ALA A 237 13.61 -14.33 -18.18
C ALA A 237 14.70 -13.66 -17.34
N THR A 238 14.36 -12.94 -16.28
CA THR A 238 15.32 -12.10 -15.54
C THR A 238 16.14 -12.94 -14.55
N PRO A 239 17.49 -13.00 -14.65
CA PRO A 239 18.30 -13.71 -13.68
C PRO A 239 18.34 -12.97 -12.33
N ILE A 240 18.14 -13.72 -11.25
CA ILE A 240 18.23 -13.23 -9.88
C ILE A 240 19.11 -14.15 -9.03
N MET A 241 19.79 -13.59 -8.03
CA MET A 241 20.51 -14.36 -7.01
C MET A 241 19.74 -14.29 -5.68
N THR A 242 19.38 -15.45 -5.16
CA THR A 242 18.68 -15.61 -3.88
C THR A 242 19.59 -16.30 -2.86
N PHE A 243 19.23 -16.19 -1.58
CA PHE A 243 20.01 -16.72 -0.46
C PHE A 243 19.16 -17.62 0.43
N SER A 244 19.74 -18.70 0.92
CA SER A 244 19.10 -19.64 1.85
C SER A 244 20.05 -19.98 3.01
N GLY A 245 19.48 -20.40 4.16
CA GLY A 245 20.27 -20.67 5.35
C GLY A 245 20.90 -19.41 5.98
N LEU A 246 20.24 -18.25 5.86
CA LEU A 246 20.72 -17.00 6.45
C LEU A 246 20.83 -17.13 7.99
N PRO A 247 21.90 -16.62 8.63
CA PRO A 247 22.06 -16.64 10.08
C PRO A 247 20.90 -15.96 10.81
N ALA A 248 20.62 -16.39 12.04
CA ALA A 248 19.54 -15.84 12.86
C ALA A 248 19.64 -14.33 13.09
N ALA A 249 20.85 -13.76 13.11
CA ALA A 249 21.07 -12.31 13.19
C ALA A 249 20.38 -11.53 12.04
N VAL A 250 20.20 -12.15 10.87
CA VAL A 250 19.55 -11.56 9.69
C VAL A 250 18.01 -11.65 9.79
N SER A 251 17.47 -12.41 10.75
CA SER A 251 16.03 -12.58 10.91
C SER A 251 15.30 -11.26 11.18
N ILE A 252 15.97 -10.28 11.77
CA ILE A 252 15.41 -8.97 12.11
C ILE A 252 15.07 -8.10 10.89
N GLN A 253 15.67 -8.37 9.72
CA GLN A 253 15.26 -7.71 8.48
C GLN A 253 13.86 -8.15 8.08
N THR A 254 13.03 -7.22 7.61
CA THR A 254 11.70 -7.54 7.06
C THR A 254 11.76 -8.07 5.63
N PHE A 255 12.95 -8.10 5.01
CA PHE A 255 13.19 -8.59 3.67
C PHE A 255 14.42 -9.50 3.63
N THR A 256 14.56 -10.23 2.54
CA THR A 256 15.77 -10.93 2.14
C THR A 256 16.41 -10.16 0.98
N ARG A 257 17.71 -9.86 1.08
CA ARG A 257 18.46 -9.27 -0.03
C ARG A 257 18.46 -10.22 -1.22
N VAL A 258 18.28 -9.70 -2.43
CA VAL A 258 18.51 -10.42 -3.68
C VAL A 258 19.34 -9.57 -4.62
N PHE A 259 20.00 -10.17 -5.60
CA PHE A 259 20.67 -9.43 -6.68
C PHE A 259 19.97 -9.66 -8.00
N VAL A 260 19.71 -8.59 -8.75
CA VAL A 260 18.91 -8.64 -9.97
C VAL A 260 19.77 -8.24 -11.16
N GLN A 261 19.94 -9.14 -12.13
CA GLN A 261 20.68 -8.82 -13.35
C GLN A 261 19.74 -8.26 -14.42
N ARG A 262 19.90 -6.98 -14.76
CA ARG A 262 19.04 -6.31 -15.76
C ARG A 262 19.79 -5.18 -16.47
N GLY A 263 19.53 -5.01 -17.77
CA GLY A 263 20.06 -3.89 -18.54
C GLY A 263 21.59 -3.77 -18.52
N GLY A 264 22.31 -4.90 -18.43
CA GLY A 264 23.77 -4.91 -18.35
C GLY A 264 24.36 -4.58 -16.96
N HIS A 265 23.54 -4.56 -15.91
CA HIS A 265 23.97 -4.27 -14.54
C HIS A 265 23.41 -5.30 -13.55
N VAL A 266 24.02 -5.38 -12.36
CA VAL A 266 23.48 -6.14 -11.22
C VAL A 266 22.99 -5.18 -10.15
N TYR A 267 21.68 -5.13 -9.91
CA TYR A 267 21.04 -4.25 -8.93
C TYR A 267 20.91 -4.88 -7.56
N LEU A 268 20.91 -4.02 -6.54
CA LEU A 268 20.56 -4.37 -5.17
C LEU A 268 19.04 -4.51 -5.05
N GLY A 269 18.53 -5.73 -5.19
CA GLY A 269 17.12 -6.04 -5.03
C GLY A 269 16.75 -6.47 -3.61
N PHE A 270 15.48 -6.70 -3.38
CA PHE A 270 14.96 -7.29 -2.15
C PHE A 270 13.75 -8.17 -2.47
N GLN A 271 13.47 -9.09 -1.57
CA GLN A 271 12.23 -9.85 -1.53
C GLN A 271 11.71 -9.76 -0.10
N ASP A 272 10.53 -9.19 0.08
CA ASP A 272 9.96 -9.10 1.43
C ASP A 272 9.76 -10.50 2.01
N LYS A 273 10.10 -10.66 3.29
CA LYS A 273 9.81 -11.93 3.97
C LYS A 273 8.31 -12.01 4.12
N PRO A 274 7.67 -13.17 3.86
CA PRO A 274 6.25 -13.35 4.15
C PRO A 274 6.01 -12.99 5.61
N ALA A 275 5.35 -11.86 5.83
CA ALA A 275 5.00 -11.36 7.15
C ALA A 275 3.49 -11.29 7.24
N VAL A 276 2.97 -11.40 8.46
CA VAL A 276 1.65 -10.84 8.75
C VAL A 276 1.84 -9.32 8.73
N MET A 277 1.68 -8.74 7.55
CA MET A 277 1.98 -7.35 7.22
C MET A 277 1.36 -6.36 8.20
N THR A 278 0.09 -6.60 8.55
CA THR A 278 -0.62 -5.77 9.51
C THR A 278 -1.66 -6.59 10.24
N LYS A 279 -1.64 -6.47 11.57
CA LYS A 279 -2.74 -6.89 12.43
C LYS A 279 -3.34 -5.63 13.03
N GLN A 280 -4.63 -5.42 12.83
CA GLN A 280 -5.33 -4.24 13.33
C GLN A 280 -6.64 -4.64 13.98
N THR A 281 -6.96 -4.00 15.09
CA THR A 281 -8.25 -4.13 15.75
C THR A 281 -9.00 -2.82 15.61
N ARG A 282 -10.17 -2.84 14.98
CA ARG A 282 -11.01 -1.65 14.78
C ARG A 282 -12.30 -1.77 15.58
N LEU A 283 -12.76 -0.67 16.16
CA LEU A 283 -14.07 -0.61 16.80
C LEU A 283 -15.14 -0.40 15.73
N ASN A 284 -16.27 -1.10 15.84
CA ASN A 284 -17.46 -0.71 15.08
C ASN A 284 -18.05 0.59 15.66
N LYS A 285 -19.04 1.19 14.96
CA LYS A 285 -19.67 2.45 15.39
C LYS A 285 -20.12 2.42 16.85
N VAL A 286 -20.86 1.37 17.24
CA VAL A 286 -21.42 1.22 18.58
C VAL A 286 -20.33 1.16 19.67
N ALA A 287 -19.25 0.41 19.44
CA ALA A 287 -18.12 0.33 20.36
C ALA A 287 -17.33 1.66 20.42
N PHE A 288 -17.18 2.35 19.29
CA PHE A 288 -16.51 3.64 19.23
C PHE A 288 -17.30 4.74 19.97
N GLU A 289 -18.62 4.80 19.79
CA GLU A 289 -19.48 5.76 20.50
C GLU A 289 -19.45 5.54 22.02
N ALA A 290 -19.43 4.28 22.47
CA ALA A 290 -19.28 3.96 23.90
C ALA A 290 -17.93 4.42 24.45
N LEU A 291 -16.83 4.22 23.71
CA LEU A 291 -15.52 4.73 24.07
C LEU A 291 -15.50 6.27 24.12
N ALA A 292 -16.04 6.92 23.09
CA ALA A 292 -16.07 8.38 23.00
C ALA A 292 -16.85 8.99 24.17
N ALA A 293 -17.98 8.40 24.55
CA ALA A 293 -18.73 8.79 25.74
C ALA A 293 -17.92 8.64 27.03
N SER A 294 -17.16 7.54 27.19
CA SER A 294 -16.25 7.32 28.33
C SER A 294 -15.13 8.36 28.40
N LEU A 295 -14.69 8.87 27.25
CA LEU A 295 -13.67 9.92 27.13
C LEU A 295 -14.22 11.35 27.23
N GLY A 296 -15.54 11.53 27.30
CA GLY A 296 -16.16 12.86 27.23
C GLY A 296 -15.96 13.57 25.89
N VAL A 297 -15.74 12.81 24.81
CA VAL A 297 -15.55 13.34 23.46
C VAL A 297 -16.82 13.10 22.66
N THR A 298 -17.31 14.14 21.98
CA THR A 298 -18.41 13.99 21.02
C THR A 298 -17.85 13.43 19.72
N PRO A 299 -18.28 12.23 19.27
CA PRO A 299 -17.92 11.73 17.95
C PRO A 299 -18.27 12.75 16.86
N PRO A 300 -17.49 12.86 15.77
CA PRO A 300 -17.94 13.58 14.59
C PRO A 300 -19.30 13.04 14.17
N VAL A 301 -20.25 13.95 13.90
CA VAL A 301 -21.53 13.55 13.31
C VAL A 301 -21.21 12.98 11.94
N ILE A 302 -21.23 11.65 11.82
CA ILE A 302 -21.27 10.99 10.53
C ILE A 302 -22.67 11.25 10.00
N PRO A 303 -22.85 12.03 8.92
CA PRO A 303 -24.18 12.30 8.38
C PRO A 303 -24.90 10.96 8.18
N ALA A 304 -26.12 10.86 8.69
CA ALA A 304 -26.96 9.73 8.36
C ALA A 304 -27.22 9.79 6.86
N HIS A 305 -26.51 8.97 6.10
CA HIS A 305 -26.71 8.91 4.67
C HIS A 305 -28.06 8.25 4.40
N PRO A 306 -28.90 8.79 3.52
CA PRO A 306 -30.19 8.20 3.25
C PRO A 306 -29.96 6.82 2.63
N ALA A 307 -30.31 5.75 3.33
CA ALA A 307 -30.34 4.40 2.75
C ALA A 307 -31.21 4.37 1.47
N THR A 308 -32.10 5.35 1.31
CA THR A 308 -32.95 5.54 0.14
C THR A 308 -32.19 5.88 -1.13
N THR A 309 -31.03 6.54 -1.07
CA THR A 309 -30.25 6.91 -2.26
C THR A 309 -29.22 5.85 -2.65
N ALA A 310 -28.86 4.93 -1.75
CA ALA A 310 -27.92 3.85 -2.04
C ALA A 310 -28.46 2.88 -3.11
N GLY A 311 -27.66 2.55 -4.11
CA GLY A 311 -28.02 1.68 -5.23
C GLY A 311 -27.35 2.08 -6.55
N THR A 312 -27.74 1.40 -7.63
CA THR A 312 -27.29 1.72 -8.99
C THR A 312 -28.26 2.70 -9.64
N TRP A 313 -27.72 3.69 -10.33
CA TRP A 313 -28.47 4.75 -10.98
C TRP A 313 -28.12 4.82 -12.47
N SER A 314 -29.13 5.03 -13.30
CA SER A 314 -28.97 5.43 -14.70
C SER A 314 -29.13 6.94 -14.79
N VAL A 315 -28.10 7.64 -15.28
CA VAL A 315 -28.07 9.10 -15.43
C VAL A 315 -28.02 9.46 -16.91
N THR A 316 -28.82 10.43 -17.35
CA THR A 316 -28.71 11.07 -18.65
C THR A 316 -28.48 12.56 -18.48
N TYR A 317 -27.67 13.17 -19.35
CA TYR A 317 -27.43 14.60 -19.33
C TYR A 317 -27.50 15.20 -20.74
N ALA A 318 -27.93 16.46 -20.81
CA ALA A 318 -28.12 17.20 -22.05
C ALA A 318 -27.79 18.70 -21.86
N GLY A 319 -27.58 19.44 -22.95
CA GLY A 319 -27.22 20.86 -22.95
C GLY A 319 -26.13 21.14 -23.98
N GLY A 320 -25.04 21.80 -23.54
CA GLY A 320 -23.85 22.02 -24.38
C GLY A 320 -23.10 20.73 -24.80
N ASP A 321 -23.50 19.58 -24.24
CA ASP A 321 -23.13 18.23 -24.63
C ASP A 321 -24.28 17.28 -24.22
N THR A 322 -24.33 16.08 -24.80
CA THR A 322 -25.28 15.02 -24.45
C THR A 322 -24.56 13.73 -24.10
N GLY A 323 -25.07 12.99 -23.13
CA GLY A 323 -24.44 11.74 -22.70
C GLY A 323 -25.20 11.00 -21.60
N SER A 324 -24.59 9.93 -21.10
CA SER A 324 -25.18 9.10 -20.05
C SER A 324 -24.16 8.40 -19.17
N CYS A 325 -24.54 8.11 -17.93
CA CYS A 325 -23.84 7.26 -16.98
C CYS A 325 -24.76 6.08 -16.65
N THR A 326 -24.55 4.93 -17.30
CA THR A 326 -25.51 3.80 -17.25
C THR A 326 -25.48 3.00 -15.96
N ALA A 327 -24.44 3.15 -15.13
CA ALA A 327 -24.30 2.43 -13.86
C ALA A 327 -23.57 3.29 -12.82
N LEU A 328 -24.15 4.43 -12.45
CA LEU A 328 -23.64 5.26 -11.37
C LEU A 328 -23.99 4.61 -10.01
N SER A 329 -22.99 4.16 -9.27
CA SER A 329 -23.14 3.53 -7.97
C SER A 329 -23.13 4.57 -6.86
N VAL A 330 -24.13 4.50 -5.98
CA VAL A 330 -24.16 5.22 -4.70
C VAL A 330 -24.09 4.18 -3.59
N ASN A 331 -23.01 4.17 -2.82
CA ASN A 331 -22.86 3.21 -1.74
C ASN A 331 -23.57 3.66 -0.45
N ALA A 332 -23.62 2.78 0.56
CA ALA A 332 -24.27 3.09 1.85
C ALA A 332 -23.58 4.23 2.65
N ALA A 333 -22.35 4.60 2.28
CA ALA A 333 -21.65 5.76 2.81
C ALA A 333 -21.82 7.01 1.92
N ALA A 334 -22.80 6.99 1.02
CA ALA A 334 -23.11 8.04 0.04
C ALA A 334 -21.95 8.48 -0.84
N HIS A 335 -20.95 7.63 -1.04
CA HIS A 335 -19.96 7.86 -2.07
C HIS A 335 -20.55 7.50 -3.43
N VAL A 336 -20.34 8.38 -4.39
CA VAL A 336 -20.85 8.25 -5.75
C VAL A 336 -19.69 7.96 -6.68
N ILE A 337 -19.84 6.96 -7.55
CA ILE A 337 -18.89 6.69 -8.61
C ILE A 337 -19.57 6.07 -9.82
N GLY A 338 -19.09 6.40 -11.01
CA GLY A 338 -19.55 5.76 -12.24
C GLY A 338 -18.75 6.22 -13.45
N THR A 339 -18.99 5.56 -14.56
CA THR A 339 -18.46 5.96 -15.87
C THR A 339 -19.58 6.60 -16.67
N CYS A 340 -19.30 7.78 -17.22
CA CYS A 340 -20.19 8.49 -18.11
C CYS A 340 -19.60 8.53 -19.52
N THR A 341 -20.46 8.56 -20.52
CA THR A 341 -20.10 8.69 -21.93
C THR A 341 -20.59 10.02 -22.46
N SER A 342 -19.73 10.72 -23.20
CA SER A 342 -20.06 11.95 -23.92
C SER A 342 -20.21 11.66 -25.41
N SER A 343 -21.32 12.10 -25.99
CA SER A 343 -21.58 11.98 -27.42
C SER A 343 -20.99 13.13 -28.24
N GLY A 344 -20.87 14.34 -27.68
CA GLY A 344 -20.28 15.48 -28.39
C GLY A 344 -18.75 15.43 -28.46
N VAL A 345 -18.10 14.85 -27.45
CA VAL A 345 -16.63 14.80 -27.34
C VAL A 345 -16.08 13.43 -27.70
N GLY A 346 -16.94 12.42 -27.84
CA GLY A 346 -16.57 11.06 -28.25
C GLY A 346 -15.62 10.39 -27.24
N GLY A 347 -16.11 10.12 -26.03
CA GLY A 347 -15.27 9.49 -25.01
C GLY A 347 -16.01 9.08 -23.74
N SER A 348 -15.35 8.24 -22.93
CA SER A 348 -15.78 7.89 -21.58
C SER A 348 -14.96 8.65 -20.54
N PHE A 349 -15.59 9.05 -19.44
CA PHE A 349 -14.94 9.68 -18.31
C PHE A 349 -15.49 9.15 -16.99
N ILE A 350 -14.64 9.13 -15.97
CA ILE A 350 -15.00 8.65 -14.64
C ILE A 350 -15.48 9.83 -13.82
N VAL A 351 -16.62 9.68 -13.16
CA VAL A 351 -17.15 10.64 -12.21
C VAL A 351 -17.08 10.09 -10.79
N SER A 352 -16.77 10.94 -9.81
CA SER A 352 -16.74 10.60 -8.39
C SER A 352 -17.29 11.75 -7.55
N GLY A 353 -17.90 11.45 -6.42
CA GLY A 353 -18.55 12.47 -5.60
C GLY A 353 -19.25 11.95 -4.36
N THR A 354 -20.19 12.74 -3.86
CA THR A 354 -20.94 12.43 -2.63
C THR A 354 -22.41 12.77 -2.75
N VAL A 355 -23.23 12.11 -1.93
CA VAL A 355 -24.62 12.49 -1.64
C VAL A 355 -24.72 12.89 -0.16
N ASP A 356 -25.26 14.07 0.12
CA ASP A 356 -25.47 14.51 1.50
C ASP A 356 -26.71 13.84 2.15
N ALA A 357 -26.97 14.18 3.41
CA ALA A 357 -28.07 13.61 4.19
C ALA A 357 -29.48 13.98 3.68
N VAL A 358 -29.61 14.97 2.81
CA VAL A 358 -30.89 15.40 2.20
C VAL A 358 -31.00 14.99 0.73
N GLY A 359 -30.02 14.23 0.22
CA GLY A 359 -29.99 13.78 -1.17
C GLY A 359 -29.21 14.70 -2.11
N GLY A 360 -28.56 15.77 -1.62
CA GLY A 360 -27.75 16.69 -2.42
C GLY A 360 -26.55 15.98 -3.06
N LEU A 361 -26.54 15.91 -4.38
CA LEU A 361 -25.49 15.31 -5.20
C LEU A 361 -24.43 16.35 -5.55
N SER A 362 -23.16 16.01 -5.34
CA SER A 362 -22.00 16.76 -5.85
C SER A 362 -20.97 15.77 -6.41
N VAL A 363 -20.81 15.78 -7.73
CA VAL A 363 -20.00 14.82 -8.48
C VAL A 363 -19.10 15.56 -9.47
N GLY A 364 -17.83 15.17 -9.56
CA GLY A 364 -16.86 15.73 -10.51
C GLY A 364 -16.20 14.63 -11.32
N SER A 365 -15.79 14.95 -12.54
CA SER A 365 -14.99 14.06 -13.39
C SER A 365 -13.51 14.29 -13.17
N THR A 366 -12.74 13.21 -13.21
CA THR A 366 -11.28 13.23 -13.04
C THR A 366 -10.51 13.43 -14.34
N SER A 367 -11.16 13.18 -15.49
CA SER A 367 -10.52 13.23 -16.83
C SER A 367 -11.11 14.27 -17.77
N SER A 368 -12.31 14.76 -17.44
CA SER A 368 -12.91 15.95 -18.03
C SER A 368 -13.23 16.84 -16.84
N ASP A 369 -12.98 18.14 -16.91
CA ASP A 369 -13.34 19.09 -15.85
C ASP A 369 -14.87 19.26 -15.68
N ALA A 370 -15.65 18.25 -16.05
CA ALA A 370 -17.09 18.19 -15.91
C ALA A 370 -17.48 18.00 -14.43
N SER A 371 -18.51 18.71 -13.99
CA SER A 371 -19.12 18.57 -12.67
C SER A 371 -20.63 18.47 -12.79
N PHE A 372 -21.25 17.68 -11.91
CA PHE A 372 -22.68 17.44 -11.80
C PHE A 372 -23.12 17.76 -10.38
N THR A 373 -24.14 18.62 -10.26
CA THR A 373 -24.73 19.01 -8.98
C THR A 373 -26.24 18.85 -9.04
N GLY A 374 -26.89 18.45 -7.95
CA GLY A 374 -28.36 18.35 -7.90
C GLY A 374 -28.85 17.54 -6.72
N THR A 375 -29.92 16.76 -6.90
CA THR A 375 -30.52 15.96 -5.83
C THR A 375 -30.90 14.56 -6.29
N LEU A 376 -30.65 13.56 -5.46
CA LEU A 376 -31.16 12.18 -5.57
C LEU A 376 -32.23 11.94 -4.51
N GLY A 377 -33.41 11.52 -4.94
CA GLY A 377 -34.47 11.00 -4.08
C GLY A 377 -34.39 9.47 -3.92
N ALA A 378 -35.49 8.84 -3.54
CA ALA A 378 -35.54 7.38 -3.35
C ALA A 378 -35.49 6.59 -4.67
N ALA A 379 -35.97 7.17 -5.77
CA ALA A 379 -36.08 6.50 -7.07
C ALA A 379 -35.66 7.36 -8.27
N THR A 380 -35.69 8.69 -8.13
CA THR A 380 -35.35 9.63 -9.21
C THR A 380 -34.42 10.72 -8.70
N GLY A 381 -33.72 11.38 -9.60
CA GLY A 381 -32.88 12.53 -9.30
C GLY A 381 -32.77 13.46 -10.50
N SER A 382 -32.33 14.69 -10.25
CA SER A 382 -32.09 15.68 -11.29
C SER A 382 -31.17 16.80 -10.81
N GLY A 383 -30.62 17.54 -11.77
CA GLY A 383 -29.77 18.69 -11.47
C GLY A 383 -29.15 19.32 -12.71
N THR A 384 -28.03 20.00 -12.48
CA THR A 384 -27.25 20.69 -13.50
C THR A 384 -25.85 20.08 -13.62
N TRP A 385 -25.24 20.27 -14.79
CA TRP A 385 -23.85 19.94 -15.02
C TRP A 385 -23.13 21.09 -15.72
N SER A 386 -21.81 21.17 -15.52
CA SER A 386 -20.95 22.17 -16.17
C SER A 386 -19.60 21.58 -16.55
N ARG A 387 -19.00 22.06 -17.64
CA ARG A 387 -17.65 21.74 -18.08
C ARG A 387 -16.94 23.02 -18.51
N PRO A 388 -16.20 23.69 -17.61
CA PRO A 388 -15.60 25.00 -17.85
C PRO A 388 -14.70 25.08 -19.10
N SER A 389 -13.89 24.06 -19.38
CA SER A 389 -12.93 24.04 -20.50
C SER A 389 -13.62 24.13 -21.86
N ALA A 390 -14.89 23.71 -21.94
CA ALA A 390 -15.69 23.72 -23.14
C ALA A 390 -16.77 24.81 -23.11
N SER A 391 -16.83 25.63 -22.05
CA SER A 391 -17.93 26.57 -21.80
C SER A 391 -19.32 25.91 -21.93
N ALA A 392 -19.40 24.63 -21.58
CA ALA A 392 -20.61 23.82 -21.75
C ALA A 392 -21.33 23.67 -20.42
N THR A 393 -22.65 23.80 -20.43
CA THR A 393 -23.52 23.59 -19.27
C THR A 393 -24.80 22.90 -19.71
N GLY A 394 -25.53 22.32 -18.75
CA GLY A 394 -26.81 21.72 -19.03
C GLY A 394 -27.47 21.09 -17.81
N THR A 395 -28.41 20.19 -18.06
CA THR A 395 -29.21 19.50 -17.05
C THR A 395 -29.01 18.00 -17.13
N TRP A 396 -29.20 17.31 -16.00
CA TRP A 396 -29.21 15.85 -15.94
C TRP A 396 -30.43 15.34 -15.19
N ALA A 397 -30.80 14.10 -15.51
CA ALA A 397 -31.85 13.34 -14.84
C ALA A 397 -31.32 11.94 -14.50
N ALA A 398 -31.79 11.36 -13.40
CA ALA A 398 -31.38 10.04 -12.93
C ALA A 398 -32.58 9.20 -12.50
N THR A 399 -32.48 7.89 -12.73
CA THR A 399 -33.44 6.87 -12.27
C THR A 399 -32.69 5.73 -11.61
N LYS A 400 -33.13 5.33 -10.42
CA LYS A 400 -32.58 4.18 -9.70
C LYS A 400 -33.01 2.89 -10.39
N GLN A 401 -32.07 1.96 -10.54
CA GLN A 401 -32.29 0.65 -11.19
C GLN A 401 -32.89 -0.38 -10.25
#